data_AF-A0A9X7H7E5-F1
#
_entry.id   AF-A0A9X7H7E5-F1
#
_cell.length_a   1.000
_cell.length_b   1.000
_cell.length_c   1.000
_cell.angle_alpha   90.00
_cell.angle_beta   90.00
_cell.angle_gamma   90.00
#
_symmetry.space_group_name_H-M   'P 1'
#
loop_
_entity.id
_entity.type
_entity.pdbx_description
1 polymer ?
#
loop_
_entity_poly.entity_id
_entity_poly.type
_entity_poly.pdbx_seq_one_letter_code
_entity_poly.pdbx_strand_id
1 'polypeptide(L)' 'MHWYEIEAITYQNFQGSKSTLISTHYTHHENIHIRYKRWLPTIAHSIYWFSIEKPKDYHKNLMIAWEEKRTNKNKRLL' A
#
# COMPACT_ATOMS: atom_id res chain seq x y z
N MET A 1 2.81 -4.61 7.05
CA MET A 1 1.60 -4.37 6.28
C MET A 1 1.33 -5.63 5.48
N HIS A 2 0.13 -6.18 5.60
CA HIS A 2 -0.31 -7.32 4.81
C HIS A 2 -1.20 -6.89 3.65
N TRP A 3 -1.24 -7.72 2.61
CA TRP A 3 -2.04 -7.46 1.40
C TRP A 3 -3.53 -7.24 1.67
N TYR A 4 -4.11 -7.96 2.64
CA TYR A 4 -5.53 -7.84 2.96
C TYR A 4 -5.86 -6.55 3.72
N GLU A 5 -4.85 -5.85 4.26
CA GLU A 5 -5.02 -4.59 5.00
C GLU A 5 -5.02 -3.38 4.05
N ILE A 6 -4.51 -3.55 2.82
CA ILE A 6 -4.37 -2.48 1.83
C ILE A 6 -5.74 -2.13 1.24
N GLU A 7 -6.12 -0.87 1.37
CA GLU A 7 -7.34 -0.30 0.80
C GLU A 7 -7.09 0.26 -0.59
N ALA A 8 -5.98 0.98 -0.76
CA ALA A 8 -5.65 1.63 -2.02
C ALA A 8 -4.14 1.73 -2.22
N ILE A 9 -3.71 1.60 -3.47
CA ILE A 9 -2.37 1.96 -3.92
C ILE A 9 -2.53 3.05 -4.97
N THR A 10 -1.92 4.22 -4.75
CA THR A 10 -2.07 5.39 -5.63
C THR A 10 -0.73 6.01 -5.99
N TYR A 11 -0.68 6.64 -7.15
CA TYR A 11 0.41 7.54 -7.50
C TYR A 11 0.15 8.91 -6.85
N GLN A 12 1.18 9.47 -6.23
CA GLN A 12 1.16 10.83 -5.71
C GLN A 12 2.26 11.67 -6.34
N ASN A 13 1.94 12.95 -6.54
CA ASN A 13 2.88 13.98 -6.94
C ASN A 13 2.62 15.21 -6.08
N PHE A 14 3.40 15.36 -5.00
CA PHE A 14 3.26 16.47 -4.08
C PHE A 14 4.56 17.27 -4.03
N GLN A 15 4.48 18.57 -4.30
CA GLN A 15 5.64 19.49 -4.30
C GLN A 15 6.83 18.96 -5.13
N GLY A 16 6.55 18.35 -6.29
CA GLY A 16 7.57 17.78 -7.18
C GLY A 16 8.13 16.43 -6.73
N SER A 17 7.76 15.95 -5.54
CA SER A 17 8.10 14.61 -5.06
C SER A 17 7.05 13.60 -5.52
N LYS A 18 7.49 12.68 -6.37
CA LYS A 18 6.66 11.55 -6.83
C LYS A 18 6.80 10.39 -5.87
N SER A 19 5.69 9.74 -5.55
CA SER A 19 5.67 8.55 -4.71
C SER A 19 4.55 7.60 -5.11
N THR A 20 4.69 6.36 -4.69
CA THR A 20 3.58 5.41 -4.59
C THR A 20 3.11 5.39 -3.15
N LEU A 21 1.85 5.80 -2.93
CA LEU A 21 1.20 5.76 -1.62
C LEU A 21 0.44 4.45 -1.49
N ILE A 22 0.67 3.75 -0.39
CA ILE A 22 -0.06 2.55 -0.01
C ILE A 22 -0.86 2.88 1.25
N SER A 23 -2.18 2.99 1.10
CA SER A 23 -3.11 3.26 2.19
C SER A 23 -3.71 1.95 2.68
N THR A 24 -3.81 1.81 3.99
CA THR A 24 -4.49 0.68 4.63
C THR A 24 -5.80 1.13 5.25
N HIS A 25 -6.80 0.26 5.25
CA HIS A 25 -8.15 0.59 5.71
C HIS A 25 -8.14 0.86 7.22
N TYR A 26 -8.89 1.87 7.68
CA TYR A 26 -8.83 2.35 9.05
C TYR A 26 -9.13 1.26 10.11
N THR A 27 -9.96 0.28 9.76
CA THR A 27 -10.32 -0.86 10.63
C THR A 27 -9.13 -1.75 10.98
N HIS A 28 -8.00 -1.62 10.28
CA HIS A 28 -6.77 -2.36 10.57
C HIS A 28 -5.76 -1.59 11.44
N HIS A 29 -6.02 -0.32 11.79
CA HIS A 29 -5.12 0.50 12.61
C HIS A 29 -4.68 -0.20 13.90
N GLU A 30 -5.63 -0.75 14.66
CA GLU A 30 -5.34 -1.37 15.97
C GLU A 30 -4.47 -2.61 15.81
N ASN A 31 -4.81 -3.49 14.86
CA ASN A 31 -4.02 -4.69 14.58
C ASN A 31 -2.60 -4.36 14.13
N ILE A 32 -2.44 -3.29 13.33
CA ILE A 32 -1.14 -2.79 12.89
C ILE A 32 -0.38 -2.20 14.08
N HIS A 33 -1.05 -1.42 14.93
CA HIS A 33 -0.47 -0.83 16.14
C HIS A 33 0.12 -1.91 17.06
N ILE A 34 -0.67 -2.93 17.38
CA ILE A 34 -0.25 -4.07 18.22
C ILE A 34 0.97 -4.76 17.62
N ARG A 35 0.96 -5.03 16.30
CA ARG A 35 2.03 -5.74 15.59
C ARG A 35 3.36 -4.99 15.61
N TYR A 36 3.31 -3.67 15.40
CA TYR A 36 4.52 -2.84 15.29
C TYR A 36 4.91 -2.13 16.59
N LYS A 37 4.09 -2.25 17.65
CA LYS A 37 4.25 -1.54 18.93
C LYS A 37 4.48 -0.03 18.74
N ARG A 38 3.86 0.54 17.71
CA ARG A 38 4.04 1.95 17.32
C ARG A 38 2.71 2.57 17.01
N TRP A 39 2.39 3.68 17.67
CA TRP A 39 1.22 4.47 17.34
C TRP A 39 1.51 5.31 16.10
N LEU A 40 0.66 5.23 15.10
CA LEU A 40 0.81 5.94 13.85
C LEU A 40 -0.47 6.75 13.58
N PRO A 41 -0.36 8.08 13.39
CA PRO A 41 -1.52 8.91 13.07
C PRO A 41 -2.11 8.55 11.70
N THR A 42 -1.30 7.99 10.80
CA THR A 42 -1.74 7.41 9.53
C THR A 42 -1.02 6.08 9.33
N ILE A 43 -1.75 5.05 8.89
CA ILE A 43 -1.15 3.76 8.48
C ILE A 43 -0.83 3.73 6.98
N ALA A 44 -0.74 4.92 6.35
CA ALA A 44 -0.36 5.05 4.96
C ALA A 44 1.17 5.07 4.82
N HIS A 45 1.68 4.41 3.79
CA HIS A 45 3.10 4.28 3.52
C HIS A 45 3.45 4.87 2.15
N SER A 46 4.33 5.86 2.15
CA SER A 46 4.83 6.48 0.92
C SER A 46 6.17 5.87 0.51
N ILE A 47 6.25 5.43 -0.73
CA ILE A 47 7.47 4.95 -1.37
C ILE A 47 7.88 5.97 -2.41
N TYR A 48 8.92 6.75 -2.10
CA TYR A 48 9.38 7.81 -2.98
C TYR A 48 10.07 7.26 -4.23
N TRP A 49 9.72 7.82 -5.38
CA TRP A 49 10.21 7.37 -6.67
C TRP A 49 11.69 7.66 -6.88
N PHE A 50 12.24 8.68 -6.22
CA PHE A 50 13.68 8.98 -6.32
C PHE A 50 14.56 7.88 -5.69
N SER A 51 13.99 7.04 -4.81
CA SER A 51 14.68 5.92 -4.17
C SER A 51 14.61 4.63 -4.98
N ILE A 52 14.00 4.64 -6.17
CA ILE A 52 13.76 3.46 -7.00
C ILE A 52 14.30 3.72 -8.40
N GLU A 53 15.05 2.76 -8.95
CA GLU A 53 15.67 2.87 -10.28
C GLU A 53 14.63 2.99 -11.41
N LYS A 54 13.59 2.15 -11.39
CA LYS A 54 12.50 2.12 -12.37
C LYS A 54 11.14 2.32 -11.69
N PRO A 55 10.85 3.53 -11.19
CA PRO A 55 9.73 3.75 -10.28
C PRO A 55 8.36 3.57 -10.94
N LYS A 56 8.25 3.87 -12.24
CA LYS A 56 7.02 3.62 -13.03
C LYS A 56 6.71 2.14 -13.14
N ASP A 57 7.72 1.33 -13.47
CA ASP A 57 7.58 -0.13 -13.58
C ASP A 57 7.30 -0.74 -12.22
N TYR A 58 7.97 -0.26 -11.17
CA TYR A 58 7.70 -0.65 -9.79
C TYR A 58 6.23 -0.40 -9.43
N HIS A 59 5.72 0.82 -9.65
CA HIS A 59 4.33 1.15 -9.34
C HIS A 59 3.34 0.28 -10.11
N LYS A 60 3.57 0.09 -11.42
CA LYS A 60 2.74 -0.76 -12.28
C LYS A 60 2.72 -2.21 -11.79
N ASN A 61 3.89 -2.78 -11.51
CA ASN A 61 4.01 -4.17 -11.06
C ASN A 61 3.39 -4.36 -9.67
N LEU A 62 3.51 -3.37 -8.79
CA LEU A 62 2.86 -3.39 -7.48
C LEU A 62 1.34 -3.38 -7.60
N MET A 63 0.78 -2.54 -8.49
CA MET A 63 -0.66 -2.52 -8.78
C MET A 63 -1.16 -3.87 -9.29
N ILE A 64 -0.44 -4.49 -10.24
CA ILE A 64 -0.77 -5.82 -10.77
C ILE A 64 -0.77 -6.86 -9.65
N ALA A 65 0.32 -6.92 -8.86
CA ALA A 65 0.44 -7.89 -7.77
C ALA A 65 -0.67 -7.71 -6.72
N TRP A 66 -1.04 -6.47 -6.39
CA TRP A 66 -2.13 -6.19 -5.47
C TRP A 66 -3.49 -6.68 -6.00
N GLU A 67 -3.78 -6.42 -7.28
CA GLU A 67 -5.03 -6.82 -7.92
C GLU A 67 -5.16 -8.35 -8.01
N GLU A 68 -4.05 -9.06 -8.29
CA GLU A 68 -4.01 -10.52 -8.23
C GLU A 68 -4.35 -11.06 -6.83
N LYS A 69 -3.82 -10.41 -5.78
CA LYS A 69 -4.13 -10.80 -4.39
C LYS A 69 -5.60 -10.52 -4.04
N ARG A 70 -6.17 -9.39 -4.48
CA ARG A 70 -7.59 -9.07 -4.29
C ARG A 70 -8.50 -10.06 -4.99
N THR A 71 -8.23 -10.35 -6.26
CA THR A 71 -9.01 -11.30 -7.05
C THR A 71 -8.97 -12.70 -6.44
N ASN A 72 -7.79 -13.17 -6.01
CA ASN A 72 -7.65 -14.48 -5.36
C ASN A 72 -8.35 -14.55 -3.99
N LYS A 73 -8.40 -13.45 -3.24
CA LYS A 73 -9.20 -13.37 -2.00
C LYS A 73 -10.69 -13.54 -2.32
N ASN A 74 -11.20 -12.83 -3.32
CA ASN A 74 -12.61 -12.92 -3.70
C ASN A 74 -12.98 -14.32 -4.22
N LYS A 75 -12.08 -14.98 -4.95
CA LYS A 75 -12.28 -16.38 -5.42
C LYS A 75 -12.29 -17.42 -4.31
N ARG A 76 -11.70 -17.14 -3.14
CA ARG A 76 -11.70 -18.06 -1.98
C ARG A 76 -12.92 -17.88 -1.07
N LEU A 77 -13.69 -16.82 -1.28
CA LEU A 77 -14.90 -16.48 -0.51
C LEU A 77 -16.19 -16.84 -1.25
N LEU A 78 -16.07 -17.38 -2.48
CA LEU A 78 -17.13 -17.96 -3.30
C LEU A 78 -16.96 -19.47 -3.33
#